data_AF-A0A1G0IKN3-F1
#
_entry.id   AF-A0A1G0IKN3-F1
#
_cell.length_a   1.000
_cell.length_b   1.000
_cell.length_c   1.000
_cell.angle_alpha   90.00
_cell.angle_beta   90.00
_cell.angle_gamma   90.00
#
_symmetry.space_group_name_H-M   'P 1'
#
loop_
_entity.id
_entity.type
_entity.pdbx_description
1 polymer ?
#
loop_
_entity_poly.entity_id
_entity_poly.type
_entity_poly.pdbx_seq_one_letter_code
_entity_poly.pdbx_strand_id
1 'polypeptide(L)'
;MLHKLNVTHFDVNVGWIRRAFCVVIHQFGGLRQKTPNRALPSLDLCNKALTSHFRYKDDPVIGFTLLEVLVSLLLLAMMLLGLDAMQLTTLKEARTAYYFAVATQQLTNFTEQLLLAPQGDVPSLLLEWNQQNQHVLPRGRGSLRGHFPDYQLAIFWGATLSGECNTPLLGKNGCLTEKIHLEA
;
A
#
# COMPACT_ATOMS: atom_id res chain seq x y z
N MET A 1 -45.98 -34.15 16.86
CA MET A 1 -45.78 -32.74 17.27
C MET A 1 -44.51 -32.23 16.60
N LEU A 2 -44.64 -31.58 15.44
CA LEU A 2 -43.53 -30.98 14.69
C LEU A 2 -43.78 -29.47 14.68
N HIS A 3 -42.99 -28.73 15.44
CA HIS A 3 -43.03 -27.28 15.48
C HIS A 3 -42.45 -26.71 14.17
N LYS A 4 -43.27 -25.99 13.42
CA LYS A 4 -42.86 -25.11 12.33
C LYS A 4 -41.93 -24.03 12.87
N LEU A 5 -40.66 -24.04 12.43
CA LEU A 5 -39.77 -22.88 12.56
C LEU A 5 -40.16 -21.87 11.47
N ASN A 6 -40.75 -20.76 11.90
CA ASN A 6 -41.15 -19.63 11.08
C ASN A 6 -39.93 -18.70 10.96
N VAL A 7 -39.18 -18.79 9.86
CA VAL A 7 -38.07 -17.87 9.56
C VAL A 7 -38.68 -16.65 8.87
N THR A 8 -39.06 -15.64 9.65
CA THR A 8 -39.49 -14.35 9.11
C THR A 8 -38.30 -13.41 8.94
N HIS A 9 -38.19 -12.87 7.72
CA HIS A 9 -37.62 -11.56 7.42
C HIS A 9 -36.09 -11.41 7.60
N PHE A 10 -35.33 -11.74 6.54
CA PHE A 10 -34.00 -11.16 6.32
C PHE A 10 -34.20 -9.85 5.55
N ASP A 11 -34.38 -8.76 6.28
CA ASP A 11 -34.51 -7.42 5.72
C ASP A 11 -33.14 -6.96 5.22
N VAL A 12 -32.85 -7.18 3.94
CA VAL A 12 -31.66 -6.60 3.31
C VAL A 12 -31.92 -5.10 3.20
N ASN A 13 -31.55 -4.37 4.25
CA ASN A 13 -31.74 -2.93 4.33
C ASN A 13 -30.95 -2.25 3.20
N VAL A 14 -31.63 -1.99 2.07
CA VAL A 14 -31.10 -1.34 0.87
C VAL A 14 -30.49 0.05 1.20
N GLY A 15 -30.87 0.63 2.34
CA GLY A 15 -30.26 1.83 2.90
C GLY A 15 -28.78 1.67 3.25
N TRP A 16 -28.32 0.49 3.67
CA TRP A 16 -26.90 0.21 3.92
C TRP A 16 -26.12 0.06 2.62
N ILE A 17 -26.69 -0.59 1.61
CA ILE A 17 -26.07 -0.72 0.29
C ILE A 17 -25.89 0.67 -0.36
N ARG A 18 -26.88 1.57 -0.23
CA ARG A 18 -26.79 2.97 -0.69
C ARG A 18 -25.66 3.74 0.01
N ARG A 19 -25.51 3.59 1.33
CA ARG A 19 -24.41 4.24 2.07
C ARG A 19 -23.06 3.65 1.67
N ALA A 20 -22.96 2.33 1.50
CA ALA A 20 -21.75 1.67 1.04
C ALA A 20 -21.34 2.15 -0.36
N PHE A 21 -22.28 2.26 -1.31
CA PHE A 21 -22.00 2.72 -2.68
C PHE A 21 -21.47 4.17 -2.71
N CYS A 22 -22.00 5.04 -1.84
CA CYS A 22 -21.53 6.42 -1.72
C CYS A 22 -20.12 6.51 -1.13
N VAL A 23 -19.80 5.66 -0.14
CA VAL A 23 -18.46 5.57 0.44
C VAL A 23 -17.46 5.04 -0.59
N VAL A 24 -17.80 3.98 -1.34
CA VAL A 24 -16.91 3.40 -2.35
C VAL A 24 -16.63 4.38 -3.50
N ILE A 25 -17.63 5.11 -4.00
CA ILE A 25 -17.41 6.13 -5.05
C ILE A 25 -16.55 7.29 -4.55
N HIS A 26 -16.74 7.71 -3.30
CA HIS A 26 -15.92 8.77 -2.69
C HIS A 26 -14.48 8.32 -2.39
N GLN A 27 -14.27 7.04 -2.04
CA GLN A 27 -12.94 6.50 -1.74
C GLN A 27 -12.14 6.17 -3.01
N PHE A 28 -12.79 5.71 -4.09
CA PHE A 28 -12.12 5.40 -5.37
C PHE A 28 -11.98 6.60 -6.30
N GLY A 29 -12.80 7.65 -6.16
CA GLY A 29 -12.64 8.92 -6.89
C GLY A 29 -11.48 9.79 -6.41
N GLY A 30 -10.84 9.45 -5.28
CA GLY A 30 -9.86 10.29 -4.58
C GLY A 30 -8.40 10.19 -5.03
N LEU A 31 -8.04 9.29 -5.97
CA LEU A 31 -6.64 9.12 -6.40
C LEU A 31 -6.29 9.82 -7.72
N ARG A 32 -6.96 10.94 -8.04
CA ARG A 32 -6.46 11.85 -9.08
C ARG A 32 -6.96 13.29 -8.88
N GLN A 33 -6.26 14.05 -8.03
CA GLN A 33 -5.58 15.31 -8.40
C GLN A 33 -5.29 16.15 -7.16
N LYS A 34 -3.99 16.38 -6.96
CA LYS A 34 -3.42 17.50 -6.22
C LYS A 34 -3.74 18.78 -6.99
N THR A 35 -4.80 19.48 -6.61
CA THR A 35 -5.00 20.90 -6.91
C THR A 35 -5.28 21.65 -5.61
N PRO A 36 -4.41 22.60 -5.20
CA PRO A 36 -4.72 23.49 -4.10
C PRO A 36 -5.67 24.58 -4.63
N ASN A 37 -6.68 24.92 -3.84
CA ASN A 37 -7.62 26.05 -4.06
C ASN A 37 -8.86 25.79 -4.93
N ARG A 38 -9.65 24.76 -4.61
CA ARG A 38 -11.12 24.87 -4.76
C ARG A 38 -11.82 24.37 -3.51
N ALA A 39 -12.72 25.22 -3.00
CA ALA A 39 -13.57 24.92 -1.86
C ALA A 39 -14.36 23.62 -2.09
N LEU A 40 -14.41 22.78 -1.06
CA LEU A 40 -15.21 21.55 -1.04
C LEU A 40 -16.69 21.89 -1.29
N PRO A 41 -17.37 21.22 -2.24
CA PRO A 41 -18.83 21.18 -2.19
C PRO A 41 -19.23 20.37 -0.96
N SER A 42 -20.09 20.96 -0.13
CA SER A 42 -20.63 20.35 1.08
C SER A 42 -21.36 19.04 0.76
N LEU A 43 -21.28 18.08 1.69
CA LEU A 43 -22.00 16.79 1.73
C LEU A 43 -23.52 16.90 1.45
N ASP A 44 -24.09 18.10 1.50
CA ASP A 44 -25.49 18.40 1.24
C ASP A 44 -25.94 18.21 -0.21
N LEU A 45 -25.08 18.44 -1.21
CA LEU A 45 -25.50 18.32 -2.62
C LEU A 45 -25.69 16.87 -3.07
N CYS A 46 -24.96 15.93 -2.47
CA CYS A 46 -25.13 14.50 -2.76
C CYS A 46 -26.44 13.97 -2.13
N ASN A 47 -26.76 14.44 -0.91
CA ASN A 47 -27.95 14.02 -0.20
C ASN A 47 -29.24 14.52 -0.90
N LYS A 48 -29.23 15.75 -1.45
CA LYS A 48 -30.38 16.32 -2.17
C LYS A 48 -30.61 15.72 -3.56
N ALA A 49 -29.58 15.24 -4.24
CA ALA A 49 -29.73 14.61 -5.56
C ALA A 49 -30.34 13.19 -5.49
N LEU A 50 -30.25 12.52 -4.34
CA LEU A 50 -30.73 11.13 -4.16
C LEU A 50 -32.17 11.02 -3.62
N THR A 51 -32.78 12.13 -3.20
CA THR A 51 -34.10 12.14 -2.54
C THR A 51 -35.29 12.44 -3.47
N SER A 52 -35.08 13.04 -4.65
CA SER A 52 -36.20 13.60 -5.42
C SER A 52 -36.81 12.70 -6.50
N HIS A 53 -36.26 11.51 -6.79
CA HIS A 53 -36.70 10.73 -7.97
C HIS A 53 -37.19 9.29 -7.74
N PHE A 54 -37.30 8.81 -6.51
CA PHE A 54 -37.87 7.48 -6.24
C PHE A 54 -39.05 7.56 -5.27
N ARG A 55 -40.20 7.97 -5.80
CA ARG A 55 -41.50 7.75 -5.18
C ARG A 55 -41.82 6.24 -5.31
N TYR A 56 -41.45 5.45 -4.30
CA TYR A 56 -41.75 4.01 -4.24
C TYR A 56 -43.28 3.87 -4.11
N LYS A 57 -43.91 3.37 -5.17
CA LYS A 57 -45.31 3.01 -5.19
C LYS A 57 -45.40 1.62 -4.57
N ASP A 58 -46.19 1.47 -3.52
CA ASP A 58 -46.37 0.19 -2.83
C ASP A 58 -47.09 -0.79 -3.78
N ASP A 59 -46.30 -1.49 -4.58
CA ASP A 59 -46.76 -2.63 -5.36
C ASP A 59 -46.89 -3.86 -4.43
N PRO A 60 -47.84 -4.77 -4.69
CA PRO A 60 -48.06 -5.96 -3.87
C PRO A 60 -46.76 -6.78 -3.73
N VAL A 61 -46.50 -7.30 -2.52
CA VAL A 61 -45.29 -8.08 -2.21
C VAL A 61 -45.22 -9.32 -3.11
N ILE A 62 -44.42 -9.23 -4.18
CA ILE A 62 -44.04 -10.37 -5.01
C ILE A 62 -42.96 -11.12 -4.22
N GLY A 63 -43.21 -12.39 -3.88
CA GLY A 63 -42.23 -13.22 -3.18
C GLY A 63 -40.89 -13.24 -3.92
N PHE A 64 -39.78 -13.29 -3.17
CA PHE A 64 -38.43 -13.35 -3.74
C PHE A 64 -38.34 -14.44 -4.80
N THR A 65 -38.07 -14.04 -6.04
CA THR A 65 -37.79 -15.01 -7.09
C THR A 65 -36.39 -15.58 -6.86
N LEU A 66 -36.21 -16.89 -7.05
CA LEU A 66 -34.90 -17.53 -6.94
C LEU A 66 -33.87 -16.88 -7.89
N LEU A 67 -34.34 -16.38 -9.03
CA LEU A 67 -33.54 -15.66 -10.03
C LEU A 67 -32.96 -14.36 -9.46
N GLU A 68 -33.74 -13.58 -8.72
CA GLU A 68 -33.30 -12.31 -8.12
C GLU A 68 -32.19 -12.51 -7.08
N VAL A 69 -32.31 -13.55 -6.26
CA VAL A 69 -31.29 -13.92 -5.28
C VAL A 69 -30.01 -14.39 -6.00
N LEU A 70 -30.15 -15.16 -7.07
CA LEU A 70 -29.02 -15.66 -7.86
C LEU A 70 -28.27 -14.51 -8.56
N VAL A 71 -29.00 -13.55 -9.14
CA VAL A 71 -28.40 -12.34 -9.73
C VAL A 71 -27.73 -11.48 -8.66
N SER A 72 -28.34 -11.31 -7.48
CA SER A 72 -27.75 -10.55 -6.37
C SER A 72 -26.44 -11.18 -5.87
N LEU A 73 -26.43 -12.52 -5.71
CA LEU A 73 -25.23 -13.26 -5.32
C LEU A 73 -24.13 -13.17 -6.40
N LEU A 74 -24.50 -13.21 -7.68
CA LEU A 74 -23.56 -13.04 -8.79
C LEU A 74 -22.91 -11.65 -8.78
N LEU A 75 -23.70 -10.59 -8.62
CA LEU A 75 -23.20 -9.22 -8.53
C LEU A 75 -22.27 -9.04 -7.32
N LEU A 76 -22.65 -9.60 -6.16
CA LEU A 76 -21.81 -9.56 -4.96
C LEU A 76 -20.48 -10.28 -5.18
N ALA A 77 -20.49 -11.47 -5.78
CA ALA A 77 -19.27 -12.22 -6.07
C ALA A 77 -18.33 -11.44 -7.01
N MET A 78 -18.87 -10.79 -8.05
CA MET A 78 -18.08 -9.95 -8.96
C MET A 78 -17.46 -8.74 -8.23
N MET A 79 -18.16 -8.10 -7.29
CA MET A 79 -17.62 -7.00 -6.49
C MET A 79 -16.49 -7.46 -5.56
N LEU A 80 -16.66 -8.60 -4.88
CA LEU A 80 -15.65 -9.16 -3.98
C LEU A 80 -14.37 -9.54 -4.74
N LEU A 81 -14.51 -10.13 -5.94
CA LEU A 81 -13.37 -10.42 -6.83
C LEU A 81 -12.60 -9.15 -7.23
N GLY A 82 -13.30 -8.04 -7.44
CA GLY A 82 -12.67 -6.75 -7.73
C GLY A 82 -11.83 -6.19 -6.57
N LEU A 83 -12.24 -6.42 -5.33
CA LEU A 83 -11.52 -5.96 -4.14
C LEU A 83 -10.20 -6.71 -3.95
N ASP A 84 -10.20 -8.04 -4.13
CA ASP A 84 -8.99 -8.86 -3.97
C ASP A 84 -7.88 -8.47 -4.96
N ALA A 85 -8.26 -8.19 -6.21
CA ALA A 85 -7.32 -7.78 -7.25
C ALA A 85 -6.60 -6.47 -6.86
N MET A 86 -7.32 -5.51 -6.28
CA MET A 86 -6.73 -4.25 -5.83
C MET A 86 -5.84 -4.44 -4.59
N GLN A 87 -6.27 -5.25 -3.62
CA GLN A 87 -5.48 -5.49 -2.41
C GLN A 87 -4.14 -6.15 -2.73
N LEU A 88 -4.10 -7.02 -3.74
CA LEU A 88 -2.87 -7.69 -4.14
C LEU A 88 -1.86 -6.71 -4.76
N THR A 89 -2.31 -5.71 -5.52
CA THR A 89 -1.40 -4.72 -6.12
C THR A 89 -0.88 -3.75 -5.07
N THR A 90 -1.73 -3.26 -4.17
CA THR A 90 -1.30 -2.36 -3.09
C THR A 90 -0.29 -3.01 -2.15
N LEU A 91 -0.46 -4.29 -1.82
CA LEU A 91 0.49 -5.02 -0.98
C LEU A 91 1.87 -5.17 -1.66
N LYS A 92 1.90 -5.40 -2.97
CA LYS A 92 3.15 -5.50 -3.73
C LYS A 92 3.91 -4.18 -3.75
N GLU A 93 3.22 -3.07 -3.98
CA GLU A 93 3.81 -1.74 -3.95
C GLU A 93 4.28 -1.36 -2.54
N ALA A 94 3.46 -1.62 -1.51
CA ALA A 94 3.79 -1.36 -0.12
C ALA A 94 5.04 -2.11 0.33
N ARG A 95 5.21 -3.38 -0.08
CA ARG A 95 6.42 -4.16 0.21
C ARG A 95 7.67 -3.55 -0.43
N THR A 96 7.57 -3.06 -1.65
CA THR A 96 8.69 -2.39 -2.33
C THR A 96 9.09 -1.11 -1.60
N ALA A 97 8.10 -0.27 -1.23
CA ALA A 97 8.34 0.95 -0.47
C ALA A 97 8.93 0.66 0.92
N TYR A 98 8.49 -0.42 1.58
CA TYR A 98 9.02 -0.87 2.86
C TYR A 98 10.53 -1.17 2.78
N TYR A 99 10.97 -1.99 1.81
CA TYR A 99 12.40 -2.31 1.69
C TYR A 99 13.25 -1.10 1.34
N PHE A 100 12.74 -0.20 0.50
CA PHE A 100 13.42 1.06 0.21
C PHE A 100 13.60 1.90 1.48
N ALA A 101 12.56 2.06 2.30
CA ALA A 101 12.63 2.80 3.55
C ALA A 101 13.64 2.19 4.54
N VAL A 102 13.64 0.87 4.70
CA VAL A 102 14.60 0.14 5.54
C VAL A 102 16.03 0.33 5.01
N ALA A 103 16.24 0.21 3.69
CA ALA A 103 17.55 0.37 3.09
C ALA A 103 18.11 1.79 3.28
N THR A 104 17.27 2.82 3.13
CA THR A 104 17.64 4.21 3.42
C THR A 104 18.03 4.38 4.89
N GLN A 105 17.26 3.82 5.83
CA GLN A 105 17.59 3.89 7.25
C GLN A 105 18.94 3.23 7.55
N GLN A 106 19.20 2.05 6.98
CA GLN A 106 20.48 1.35 7.16
C GLN A 106 21.65 2.12 6.57
N LEU A 107 21.43 2.78 5.43
CA LEU A 107 22.42 3.61 4.77
C LEU A 107 22.76 4.84 5.62
N THR A 108 21.75 5.59 6.10
CA THR A 108 21.95 6.73 7.00
C THR A 108 22.65 6.33 8.29
N ASN A 109 22.22 5.23 8.94
CA ASN A 109 22.86 4.75 10.17
C ASN A 109 24.36 4.47 9.97
N PHE A 110 24.75 3.92 8.82
CA PHE A 110 26.16 3.65 8.53
C PHE A 110 26.94 4.93 8.18
N THR A 111 26.32 5.87 7.46
CA THR A 111 26.90 7.19 7.19
C THR A 111 27.24 7.91 8.50
N GLU A 112 26.35 7.88 9.49
CA GLU A 112 26.62 8.47 10.82
C GLU A 112 27.78 7.77 11.54
N GLN A 113 27.90 6.45 11.42
CA GLN A 113 29.04 5.72 12.00
C GLN A 113 30.37 6.10 11.33
N LEU A 114 30.38 6.29 10.01
CA LEU A 114 31.56 6.76 9.26
C LEU A 114 31.96 8.19 9.67
N LEU A 115 30.97 9.06 9.92
CA LEU A 115 31.21 10.43 10.38
C LEU A 115 31.87 10.47 11.77
N LEU A 116 31.52 9.55 12.66
CA LEU A 116 32.09 9.48 14.01
C LEU A 116 33.50 8.87 14.05
N ALA A 117 33.84 8.00 13.10
CA ALA A 117 35.12 7.29 13.06
C ALA A 117 35.75 7.28 11.64
N PRO A 118 36.07 8.46 11.07
CA PRO A 118 36.49 8.59 9.66
C PRO A 118 37.82 7.89 9.33
N GLN A 119 38.68 7.68 10.33
CA GLN A 119 39.98 7.00 10.19
C GLN A 119 40.03 5.66 10.96
N GLY A 120 38.89 5.13 11.37
CA GLY A 120 38.80 3.88 12.13
C GLY A 120 39.01 2.62 11.26
N ASP A 121 38.81 1.45 11.88
CA ASP A 121 38.80 0.16 11.18
C ASP A 121 37.49 -0.02 10.38
N VAL A 122 37.39 0.71 9.26
CA VAL A 122 36.25 0.68 8.34
C VAL A 122 35.92 -0.73 7.83
N PRO A 123 36.88 -1.62 7.52
CA PRO A 123 36.58 -3.02 7.18
C PRO A 123 35.77 -3.77 8.24
N SER A 124 36.11 -3.60 9.53
CA SER A 124 35.37 -4.25 10.63
C SER A 124 33.92 -3.72 10.73
N LEU A 125 33.76 -2.40 10.60
CA LEU A 125 32.46 -1.72 10.63
C LEU A 125 31.57 -2.19 9.48
N LEU A 126 32.14 -2.29 8.27
CA LEU A 126 31.45 -2.79 7.08
C LEU A 126 30.99 -4.25 7.25
N LEU A 127 31.78 -5.08 7.94
CA LEU A 127 31.41 -6.46 8.22
C LEU A 127 30.20 -6.54 9.16
N GLU A 128 30.20 -5.77 10.25
CA GLU A 128 29.09 -5.73 11.21
C GLU A 128 27.81 -5.20 10.55
N TRP A 129 27.92 -4.10 9.81
CA TRP A 129 26.78 -3.53 9.08
C TRP A 129 26.21 -4.52 8.05
N ASN A 130 27.07 -5.31 7.39
CA ASN A 130 26.62 -6.36 6.49
C ASN A 130 25.88 -7.51 7.19
N GLN A 131 26.28 -7.86 8.42
CA GLN A 131 25.53 -8.83 9.22
C GLN A 131 24.14 -8.28 9.56
N GLN A 132 24.06 -7.02 9.99
CA GLN A 132 22.78 -6.36 10.30
C GLN A 132 21.87 -6.30 9.06
N ASN A 133 22.41 -5.92 7.91
CA ASN A 133 21.67 -5.85 6.64
C ASN A 133 21.05 -7.19 6.24
N GLN A 134 21.73 -8.32 6.48
CA GLN A 134 21.19 -9.65 6.16
C GLN A 134 19.95 -10.01 6.99
N HIS A 135 19.80 -9.43 8.18
CA HIS A 135 18.64 -9.67 9.04
C HIS A 135 17.41 -8.83 8.67
N VAL A 136 17.62 -7.62 8.13
CA VAL A 136 16.53 -6.66 7.87
C VAL A 136 16.11 -6.59 6.39
N LEU A 137 17.01 -6.94 5.47
CA LEU A 137 16.77 -6.91 4.04
C LEU A 137 16.94 -8.32 3.42
N PRO A 138 16.10 -8.68 2.45
CA PRO A 138 16.22 -9.97 1.78
C PRO A 138 17.53 -10.02 1.00
N ARG A 139 18.48 -10.88 1.42
CA ARG A 139 19.85 -10.91 0.87
C ARG A 139 20.53 -9.53 0.92
N GLY A 140 20.27 -8.79 2.00
CA GLY A 140 20.85 -7.48 2.26
C GLY A 140 22.37 -7.54 2.28
N ARG A 141 23.00 -6.65 1.52
CA ARG A 141 24.46 -6.53 1.46
C ARG A 141 24.84 -5.09 1.15
N GLY A 142 25.98 -4.70 1.64
CA GLY A 142 26.52 -3.37 1.58
C GLY A 142 27.94 -3.38 1.04
N SER A 143 28.30 -2.33 0.32
CA SER A 143 29.63 -2.13 -0.22
C SER A 143 30.05 -0.69 0.08
N LEU A 144 31.29 -0.54 0.50
CA LEU A 144 31.94 0.75 0.59
C LEU A 144 33.06 0.81 -0.45
N ARG A 145 33.13 1.91 -1.19
CA ARG A 145 34.20 2.19 -2.15
C ARG A 145 34.77 3.58 -1.87
N GLY A 146 35.96 3.87 -2.38
CA GLY A 146 36.64 5.13 -2.12
C GLY A 146 37.55 5.08 -0.90
N HIS A 147 38.10 6.25 -0.54
CA HIS A 147 39.08 6.43 0.53
C HIS A 147 38.84 7.79 1.18
N PHE A 148 39.15 7.91 2.47
CA PHE A 148 39.05 9.19 3.18
C PHE A 148 39.69 10.34 2.39
N PRO A 149 39.00 11.47 2.19
CA PRO A 149 37.70 11.84 2.76
C PRO A 149 36.46 11.40 1.93
N ASP A 150 36.66 10.85 0.75
CA ASP A 150 35.59 10.54 -0.21
C ASP A 150 35.20 9.06 -0.20
N TYR A 151 34.04 8.77 0.37
CA TYR A 151 33.45 7.44 0.36
C TYR A 151 32.21 7.37 -0.53
N GLN A 152 32.05 6.23 -1.19
CA GLN A 152 30.83 5.86 -1.89
C GLN A 152 30.24 4.63 -1.22
N LEU A 153 29.12 4.84 -0.55
CA LEU A 153 28.35 3.80 0.12
C LEU A 153 27.29 3.27 -0.83
N ALA A 154 27.10 1.95 -0.84
CA ALA A 154 26.02 1.31 -1.57
C ALA A 154 25.41 0.19 -0.74
N ILE A 155 24.08 0.08 -0.79
CA ILE A 155 23.31 -1.01 -0.19
C ILE A 155 22.47 -1.70 -1.28
N PHE A 156 22.36 -3.02 -1.19
CA PHE A 156 21.69 -3.88 -2.16
C PHE A 156 20.74 -4.82 -1.43
N TRP A 157 19.62 -5.14 -2.09
CA TRP A 157 18.67 -6.17 -1.62
C TRP A 157 18.09 -6.96 -2.80
N GLY A 158 17.59 -8.15 -2.49
CA GLY A 158 16.98 -9.07 -3.43
C GLY A 158 18.01 -9.83 -4.26
N ALA A 159 17.67 -10.14 -5.51
CA ALA A 159 18.55 -10.84 -6.45
C ALA A 159 19.48 -9.89 -7.24
N THR A 160 19.78 -8.70 -6.73
CA THR A 160 20.71 -7.77 -7.38
C THR A 160 22.15 -8.31 -7.31
N LEU A 161 22.59 -8.90 -8.43
CA LEU A 161 23.90 -9.53 -8.58
C LEU A 161 25.04 -8.53 -8.84
N SER A 162 24.74 -7.31 -9.28
CA SER A 162 25.77 -6.34 -9.62
C SER A 162 26.46 -5.83 -8.35
N GLY A 163 27.79 -5.95 -8.29
CA GLY A 163 28.62 -5.32 -7.25
C GLY A 163 28.71 -3.80 -7.38
N GLU A 164 27.96 -3.22 -8.32
CA GLU A 164 27.91 -1.79 -8.65
C GLU A 164 26.47 -1.30 -8.67
N CYS A 165 26.22 -0.23 -7.93
CA CYS A 165 24.99 0.53 -7.95
C CYS A 165 25.33 1.92 -8.47
N ASN A 166 25.27 2.10 -9.79
CA ASN A 166 25.52 3.41 -10.41
C ASN A 166 24.27 4.29 -10.39
N THR A 167 23.10 3.67 -10.47
CA THR A 167 21.79 4.32 -10.41
C THR A 167 20.91 3.62 -9.38
N PRO A 168 20.12 4.37 -8.58
CA PRO A 168 19.23 3.78 -7.61
C PRO A 168 18.15 2.97 -8.34
N LEU A 169 17.98 1.71 -7.90
CA LEU A 169 17.00 0.78 -8.45
C LEU A 169 15.93 0.50 -7.40
N LEU A 170 14.67 0.81 -7.73
CA LEU A 170 13.51 0.59 -6.88
C LEU A 170 12.77 -0.67 -7.33
N GLY A 171 12.39 -1.54 -6.40
CA GLY A 171 11.66 -2.76 -6.74
C GLY A 171 11.84 -3.90 -5.72
N LYS A 172 11.41 -5.10 -6.14
CA LYS A 172 11.64 -6.36 -5.40
C LYS A 172 13.12 -6.65 -5.17
N ASN A 173 13.94 -6.23 -6.13
CA ASN A 173 15.39 -6.19 -6.03
C ASN A 173 15.78 -4.73 -6.27
N GLY A 174 16.76 -4.24 -5.55
CA GLY A 174 17.16 -2.86 -5.71
C GLY A 174 18.53 -2.58 -5.14
N CYS A 175 18.93 -1.34 -5.32
CA CYS A 175 20.15 -0.80 -4.75
C CYS A 175 20.02 0.70 -4.53
N LEU A 176 20.72 1.20 -3.52
CA LEU A 176 20.88 2.63 -3.25
C LEU A 176 22.35 2.93 -3.10
N THR A 177 22.76 4.11 -3.56
CA THR A 177 24.12 4.60 -3.40
C THR A 177 24.09 6.04 -2.92
N GLU A 178 25.03 6.38 -2.06
CA GLU A 178 25.26 7.73 -1.59
C GLU A 178 26.76 8.02 -1.60
N LYS A 179 27.12 9.25 -1.97
CA LYS A 179 28.50 9.75 -1.90
C LYS A 179 28.61 10.59 -0.64
N ILE A 180 29.60 10.27 0.17
CA ILE A 180 29.86 10.90 1.46
C ILE A 180 31.23 11.55 1.36
N HIS A 181 31.27 12.86 1.61
CA HIS A 181 32.50 13.61 1.76
C HIS A 181 32.67 13.95 3.25
N LEU A 182 33.77 13.50 3.84
CA LEU A 182 34.07 13.71 5.25
C LEU A 182 34.98 14.94 5.37
N GLU A 183 34.46 16.04 5.92
CA GLU A 183 35.30 17.18 6.28
C GLU A 183 36.17 16.81 7.49
N ALA A 184 37.47 17.07 7.39
CA ALA A 184 38.49 16.71 8.38
C ALA A 184 38.55 17.69 9.56
#